data_AF-A0A3Q7J9B4-F1
#
_entry.id   AF-A0A3Q7J9B4-F1
#
_cell.length_a   1.000
_cell.length_b   1.000
_cell.length_c   1.000
_cell.angle_alpha   90.00
_cell.angle_beta   90.00
_cell.angle_gamma   90.00
#
_symmetry.space_group_name_H-M   'P 1'
#
loop_
_entity.id
_entity.type
_entity.pdbx_description
1 polymer ?
#
loop_
_entity_poly.entity_id
_entity_poly.type
_entity_poly.pdbx_seq_one_letter_code
_entity_poly.pdbx_strand_id
1 'polypeptide(L)'
;MKHFSHPHDLRTIEVPSENLTKSKTCFGCNLPLFGSCYTCSSCNFYLHKSCSNLPQSTLNKFHEKHPLRLLYPPNCTTAPCHLCGTSCSPTFTYNCSLCNFNIHANCAHLYETKSRDDNEHYVLSFFKKKLNELKTAKSEIDSAKTLINSLKDEMSGQAKLVRQKKEAAVLQQQENEMILQQRRNNLLLQCMKNSSDSIDFMGQIGTSSNYKIYRY
;
A
#
# COMPACT_ATOMS: atom_id res chain seq x y z
N MET A 1 -3.06 39.80 24.69
CA MET A 1 -3.14 40.18 23.26
C MET A 1 -4.56 39.90 22.82
N LYS A 2 -5.28 40.92 22.38
CA LYS A 2 -6.64 40.77 21.87
C LYS A 2 -6.59 40.32 20.41
N HIS A 3 -7.41 39.35 20.05
CA HIS A 3 -7.48 38.81 18.70
C HIS A 3 -8.94 38.71 18.25
N PHE A 4 -9.24 39.01 16.98
CA PHE A 4 -10.62 39.06 16.48
C PHE A 4 -11.37 37.72 16.65
N SER A 5 -10.62 36.61 16.62
CA SER A 5 -11.17 35.26 16.65
C SER A 5 -11.48 34.74 18.06
N HIS A 6 -11.16 35.50 19.12
CA HIS A 6 -11.34 35.04 20.50
C HIS A 6 -11.54 36.22 21.47
N PRO A 7 -12.56 36.21 22.35
CA PRO A 7 -12.91 37.36 23.18
C PRO A 7 -11.93 37.65 24.33
N HIS A 8 -11.21 36.62 24.81
CA HIS A 8 -10.26 36.78 25.92
C HIS A 8 -8.86 37.14 25.43
N ASP A 9 -8.09 37.76 26.32
CA ASP A 9 -6.68 38.02 26.08
C ASP A 9 -5.87 36.73 25.94
N LEU A 10 -5.09 36.67 24.88
CA LEU A 10 -4.14 35.60 24.63
C LEU A 10 -2.78 35.94 25.25
N ARG A 11 -2.14 34.92 25.84
CA ARG A 11 -0.76 34.97 26.35
C ARG A 11 0.16 34.07 25.54
N THR A 12 1.44 34.40 25.53
CA THR A 12 2.45 33.58 24.84
C THR A 12 2.81 32.35 25.69
N ILE A 13 3.01 31.21 25.04
CA ILE A 13 3.57 29.99 25.62
C ILE A 13 4.63 29.41 24.67
N GLU A 14 5.56 28.64 25.22
CA GLU A 14 6.50 27.83 24.45
C GLU A 14 6.06 26.36 24.48
N VAL A 15 5.92 25.75 23.30
CA VAL A 15 5.50 24.34 23.15
C VAL A 15 6.70 23.51 22.65
N PRO A 16 7.15 22.48 23.40
CA PRO A 16 8.26 21.62 22.97
C PRO A 16 7.94 20.86 21.68
N SER A 17 8.94 20.68 20.82
CA SER A 17 8.78 20.07 19.49
C SER A 17 8.70 18.53 19.49
N GLU A 18 8.95 17.90 20.64
CA GLU A 18 9.28 16.45 20.71
C GLU A 18 8.07 15.53 20.87
N ASN A 19 6.85 16.04 21.02
CA ASN A 19 5.64 15.21 21.22
C ASN A 19 4.45 15.63 20.35
N LEU A 20 4.58 15.41 19.03
CA LEU A 20 3.52 15.68 18.05
C LEU A 20 2.21 14.93 18.33
N THR A 21 2.25 13.76 18.97
CA THR A 21 1.10 12.89 19.24
C THR A 21 0.15 13.43 20.32
N LYS A 22 0.60 14.35 21.18
CA LYS A 22 -0.22 15.06 22.19
C LYS A 22 -0.28 16.56 21.95
N SER A 23 0.23 17.03 20.80
CA SER A 23 0.32 18.45 20.51
C SER A 23 -1.07 19.07 20.34
N LYS A 24 -1.30 20.21 21.00
CA LYS A 24 -2.49 21.03 20.78
C LYS A 24 -2.47 21.54 19.34
N THR A 25 -3.64 21.74 18.74
CA THR A 25 -3.76 22.24 17.37
C THR A 25 -4.13 23.73 17.37
N CYS A 26 -3.65 24.43 16.35
CA CYS A 26 -3.96 25.83 16.11
C CYS A 26 -5.38 25.97 15.53
N PHE A 27 -6.21 26.83 16.09
CA PHE A 27 -7.55 27.10 15.56
C PHE A 27 -7.54 27.85 14.23
N GLY A 28 -6.42 28.52 13.90
CA GLY A 28 -6.24 29.21 12.64
C GLY A 28 -6.08 28.27 11.45
N CYS A 29 -5.15 27.32 11.54
CA CYS A 29 -4.73 26.49 10.42
C CYS A 29 -4.95 24.98 10.63
N ASN A 30 -5.43 24.56 11.81
CA ASN A 30 -5.59 23.17 12.24
C ASN A 30 -4.31 22.32 12.18
N LEU A 31 -3.14 22.97 12.21
CA LEU A 31 -1.86 22.28 12.32
C LEU A 31 -1.45 22.14 13.79
N PRO A 32 -0.66 21.11 14.14
CA PRO A 32 0.01 20.99 15.44
C PRO A 32 0.69 22.29 15.88
N LEU A 33 0.83 22.56 17.18
CA LEU A 33 1.62 23.69 17.69
C LEU A 33 3.03 23.23 18.08
N PHE A 34 4.03 24.06 17.79
CA PHE A 34 5.40 23.91 18.28
C PHE A 34 6.06 25.29 18.38
N GLY A 35 6.99 25.44 19.33
CA GLY A 35 7.63 26.72 19.66
C GLY A 35 6.67 27.75 20.24
N SER A 36 6.96 29.02 19.97
CA SER A 36 6.26 30.16 20.55
C SER A 36 4.87 30.36 19.96
N CYS A 37 3.84 30.20 20.79
CA CYS A 37 2.43 30.22 20.39
C CYS A 37 1.59 31.11 21.33
N TYR A 38 0.37 31.44 20.93
CA TYR A 38 -0.62 32.10 21.77
C TYR A 38 -1.63 31.10 22.32
N THR A 39 -1.98 31.26 23.59
CA THR A 39 -3.05 30.49 24.27
C THR A 39 -3.93 31.41 25.08
N CYS A 40 -5.20 31.05 25.23
CA CYS A 40 -6.05 31.60 26.27
C CYS A 40 -5.82 30.83 27.59
N SER A 41 -5.86 31.52 28.74
CA SER A 41 -5.76 30.86 30.05
C SER A 41 -7.09 30.24 30.50
N SER A 42 -8.20 30.85 30.09
CA SER A 42 -9.56 30.43 30.50
C SER A 42 -10.22 29.49 29.48
N CYS A 43 -9.65 29.38 28.29
CA CYS A 43 -10.20 28.57 27.19
C CYS A 43 -9.11 27.68 26.59
N ASN A 44 -9.50 26.52 26.08
CA ASN A 44 -8.62 25.65 25.27
C ASN A 44 -8.42 26.21 23.85
N PHE A 45 -8.13 27.51 23.73
CA PHE A 45 -7.92 28.20 22.46
C PHE A 45 -6.43 28.43 22.23
N TYR A 46 -5.94 28.03 21.07
CA TYR A 46 -4.53 28.11 20.70
C TYR A 46 -4.33 28.63 19.28
N LEU A 47 -3.28 29.41 19.08
CA LEU A 47 -2.99 30.06 17.81
C LEU A 47 -1.47 30.16 17.58
N HIS A 48 -0.99 29.84 16.38
CA HIS A 48 0.39 30.19 16.02
C HIS A 48 0.53 31.72 15.98
N LYS A 49 1.73 32.24 16.29
CA LYS A 49 2.04 33.66 16.08
C LYS A 49 1.83 34.11 14.63
N SER A 50 2.14 33.25 13.66
CA SER A 50 1.86 33.52 12.24
C SER A 50 0.36 33.59 11.95
N CYS A 51 -0.44 32.69 12.54
CA CYS A 51 -1.89 32.68 12.37
C CYS A 51 -2.57 33.90 13.04
N SER A 52 -2.00 34.43 14.13
CA SER A 52 -2.52 35.67 14.74
C SER A 52 -2.21 36.93 13.93
N ASN A 53 -1.20 36.86 13.06
CA ASN A 53 -0.75 37.99 12.25
C ASN A 53 -1.30 37.94 10.82
N LEU A 54 -2.21 37.01 10.52
CA LEU A 54 -2.86 36.94 9.22
C LEU A 54 -3.64 38.24 8.95
N PRO A 55 -3.55 38.80 7.73
CA PRO A 55 -4.26 40.03 7.42
C PRO A 55 -5.78 39.82 7.49
N GLN A 56 -6.49 40.77 8.10
CA GLN A 56 -7.95 40.67 8.21
C GLN A 56 -8.65 40.69 6.84
N SER A 57 -7.99 41.22 5.82
CA SER A 57 -8.46 41.20 4.44
C SER A 57 -7.29 41.10 3.46
N THR A 58 -7.47 40.33 2.39
CA THR A 58 -6.44 40.14 1.35
C THR A 58 -7.08 40.05 -0.03
N LEU A 59 -6.36 40.48 -1.07
CA LEU A 59 -6.69 40.19 -2.46
C LEU A 59 -5.93 38.93 -2.87
N ASN A 60 -6.67 37.88 -3.18
CA ASN A 60 -6.09 36.60 -3.57
C ASN A 60 -6.03 36.46 -5.09
N LYS A 61 -4.95 35.90 -5.64
CA LYS A 61 -4.76 35.73 -7.09
C LYS A 61 -5.84 34.88 -7.79
N PHE A 62 -6.53 34.00 -7.06
CA PHE A 62 -7.65 33.22 -7.60
C PHE A 62 -9.00 33.93 -7.47
N HIS A 63 -9.02 35.08 -6.80
CA HIS A 63 -10.20 35.91 -6.61
C HIS A 63 -9.83 37.40 -6.51
N GLU A 64 -9.30 37.96 -7.60
CA GLU A 64 -8.78 39.34 -7.62
C GLU A 64 -9.88 40.41 -7.66
N LYS A 65 -11.11 40.02 -8.05
CA LYS A 65 -12.23 40.96 -8.24
C LYS A 65 -12.66 41.64 -6.95
N HIS A 66 -12.59 40.93 -5.82
CA HIS A 66 -13.03 41.44 -4.53
C HIS A 66 -12.07 41.02 -3.42
N PRO A 67 -11.83 41.87 -2.41
CA PRO A 67 -11.05 41.48 -1.26
C PRO A 67 -11.78 40.39 -0.47
N LEU A 68 -11.03 39.39 -0.04
CA LEU A 68 -11.50 38.37 0.87
C LEU A 68 -11.35 38.87 2.30
N ARG A 69 -12.29 38.56 3.18
CA ARG A 69 -12.22 38.84 4.62
C ARG A 69 -11.92 37.58 5.40
N LEU A 70 -11.00 37.67 6.35
CA LEU A 70 -10.70 36.60 7.27
C LEU A 70 -11.81 36.46 8.29
N LEU A 71 -12.37 35.26 8.43
CA LEU A 71 -13.48 34.95 9.31
C LEU A 71 -13.13 33.80 10.23
N TYR A 72 -13.60 33.91 11.48
CA TYR A 72 -13.62 32.83 12.45
C TYR A 72 -14.70 33.11 13.53
N PRO A 73 -15.64 32.18 13.78
CA PRO A 73 -15.89 30.99 12.97
C PRO A 73 -16.28 31.37 11.53
N PRO A 74 -16.06 30.49 10.54
CA PRO A 74 -16.46 30.78 9.17
C PRO A 74 -17.99 30.88 9.07
N ASN A 75 -18.48 31.88 8.33
CA ASN A 75 -19.92 32.05 8.06
C ASN A 75 -20.49 30.88 7.22
N CYS A 76 -19.64 30.18 6.50
CA CYS A 76 -20.01 29.12 5.55
C CYS A 76 -19.57 27.76 6.09
N THR A 77 -20.26 27.25 7.10
CA THR A 77 -19.90 25.98 7.77
C THR A 77 -20.01 24.75 6.87
N THR A 78 -20.81 24.83 5.80
CA THR A 78 -21.02 23.75 4.81
C THR A 78 -20.33 23.98 3.48
N ALA A 79 -19.85 25.20 3.19
CA ALA A 79 -19.22 25.48 1.91
C ALA A 79 -17.76 24.96 1.90
N PRO A 80 -17.35 24.26 0.82
CA PRO A 80 -15.98 23.81 0.69
C PRO A 80 -15.05 24.97 0.32
N CYS A 81 -13.77 24.79 0.63
CA CYS A 81 -12.69 25.60 0.12
C CYS A 81 -12.60 25.43 -1.40
N HIS A 82 -12.57 26.55 -2.14
CA HIS A 82 -12.50 26.57 -3.60
C HIS A 82 -11.15 26.07 -4.15
N LEU A 83 -10.12 25.95 -3.30
CA LEU A 83 -8.79 25.49 -3.72
C LEU A 83 -8.54 24.00 -3.44
N CYS A 84 -8.98 23.48 -2.30
CA CYS A 84 -8.72 22.09 -1.92
C CYS A 84 -9.98 21.21 -1.83
N GLY A 85 -11.17 21.79 -1.96
CA GLY A 85 -12.45 21.07 -1.94
C GLY A 85 -12.91 20.58 -0.56
N THR A 86 -12.13 20.78 0.51
CA THR A 86 -12.49 20.34 1.86
C THR A 86 -13.23 21.42 2.66
N SER A 87 -13.95 21.04 3.71
CA SER A 87 -14.71 21.98 4.54
C SER A 87 -13.82 23.06 5.18
N CYS A 88 -14.30 24.31 5.17
CA CYS A 88 -13.65 25.46 5.78
C CYS A 88 -13.75 25.50 7.31
N SER A 89 -14.75 24.81 7.89
CA SER A 89 -14.93 24.70 9.34
C SER A 89 -14.04 23.60 9.94
N PRO A 90 -13.43 23.78 11.12
CA PRO A 90 -13.54 24.93 12.04
C PRO A 90 -12.33 25.89 11.95
N THR A 91 -11.74 26.09 10.77
CA THR A 91 -10.49 26.87 10.61
C THR A 91 -10.73 28.31 10.16
N PHE A 92 -9.68 29.13 10.20
CA PHE A 92 -9.74 30.48 9.63
C PHE A 92 -9.97 30.40 8.12
N THR A 93 -10.93 31.18 7.65
CA THR A 93 -11.39 31.14 6.26
C THR A 93 -11.42 32.55 5.70
N TYR A 94 -10.83 32.74 4.53
CA TYR A 94 -11.04 33.92 3.72
C TYR A 94 -12.31 33.75 2.89
N ASN A 95 -13.25 34.67 3.07
CA ASN A 95 -14.53 34.65 2.40
C ASN A 95 -14.76 35.96 1.63
N CYS A 96 -15.28 35.84 0.41
CA CYS A 96 -15.96 36.92 -0.30
C CYS A 96 -17.46 36.70 -0.18
N SER A 97 -18.17 37.59 0.53
CA SER A 97 -19.63 37.51 0.66
C SER A 97 -20.35 37.77 -0.67
N LEU A 98 -19.76 38.58 -1.55
CA LEU A 98 -20.37 38.95 -2.84
C LEU A 98 -20.36 37.78 -3.84
N CYS A 99 -19.30 36.97 -3.82
CA CYS A 99 -19.13 35.86 -4.76
C CYS A 99 -19.34 34.49 -4.11
N ASN A 100 -19.63 34.44 -2.81
CA ASN A 100 -19.62 33.22 -2.00
C ASN A 100 -18.32 32.39 -2.19
N PHE A 101 -17.20 33.09 -2.39
CA PHE A 101 -15.90 32.47 -2.60
C PHE A 101 -15.23 32.22 -1.25
N ASN A 102 -14.81 30.99 -0.98
CA ASN A 102 -14.29 30.55 0.31
C ASN A 102 -12.97 29.82 0.12
N ILE A 103 -11.93 30.20 0.86
CA ILE A 103 -10.65 29.47 0.90
C ILE A 103 -10.12 29.42 2.32
N HIS A 104 -9.48 28.32 2.73
CA HIS A 104 -8.77 28.28 4.01
C HIS A 104 -7.69 29.36 4.03
N ALA A 105 -7.43 29.96 5.18
CA ALA A 105 -6.32 30.91 5.34
C ALA A 105 -4.97 30.28 4.93
N ASN A 106 -4.78 29.01 5.27
CA ASN A 106 -3.60 28.24 4.87
C ASN A 106 -3.55 27.97 3.36
N CYS A 107 -4.70 27.73 2.72
CA CYS A 107 -4.75 27.60 1.26
C CYS A 107 -4.43 28.93 0.56
N ALA A 108 -4.95 30.06 1.05
CA ALA A 108 -4.60 31.38 0.49
C ALA A 108 -3.08 31.60 0.52
N HIS A 109 -2.46 31.33 1.67
CA HIS A 109 -1.04 31.49 1.89
C HIS A 109 -0.18 30.58 1.00
N LEU A 110 -0.48 29.28 0.96
CA LEU A 110 0.29 28.30 0.18
C LEU A 110 0.41 28.67 -1.29
N TYR A 111 -0.66 29.22 -1.86
CA TYR A 111 -0.69 29.55 -3.27
C TYR A 111 -0.33 31.02 -3.56
N GLU A 112 -0.29 31.93 -2.59
CA GLU A 112 0.17 33.32 -2.80
C GLU A 112 1.69 33.45 -2.91
N THR A 113 2.48 32.45 -2.50
CA THR A 113 3.95 32.49 -2.47
C THR A 113 4.61 32.55 -3.86
N LYS A 114 4.73 33.75 -4.43
CA LYS A 114 5.99 34.17 -5.06
C LYS A 114 6.86 34.69 -3.93
N SER A 115 7.86 33.89 -3.54
CA SER A 115 8.85 34.18 -2.49
C SER A 115 9.19 35.67 -2.37
N ARG A 116 8.93 36.25 -1.19
CA ARG A 116 9.62 37.43 -0.66
C ARG A 116 9.37 37.52 0.85
N ASP A 117 10.47 37.45 1.60
CA ASP A 117 10.67 37.73 3.03
C ASP A 117 10.22 36.73 4.12
N ASP A 118 11.24 36.02 4.63
CA ASP A 118 11.58 35.42 5.94
C ASP A 118 10.64 35.43 7.17
N ASN A 119 9.31 35.47 7.04
CA ASN A 119 8.39 35.20 8.17
C ASN A 119 7.56 33.91 8.05
N GLU A 120 7.81 33.08 7.03
CA GLU A 120 7.00 31.89 6.72
C GLU A 120 7.69 30.54 7.02
N HIS A 121 8.74 30.55 7.84
CA HIS A 121 9.52 29.34 8.11
C HIS A 121 8.68 28.20 8.71
N TYR A 122 7.64 28.52 9.51
CA TYR A 122 6.82 27.53 10.21
C TYR A 122 5.92 26.69 9.29
N VAL A 123 5.11 27.36 8.47
CA VAL A 123 4.12 26.69 7.61
C VAL A 123 4.84 25.94 6.50
N LEU A 124 5.83 26.59 5.88
CA LEU A 124 6.66 25.97 4.86
C LEU A 124 7.51 24.82 5.42
N SER A 125 8.07 24.92 6.64
CA SER A 125 8.80 23.80 7.24
C SER A 125 7.89 22.62 7.60
N PHE A 126 6.67 22.86 8.10
CA PHE A 126 5.71 21.79 8.35
C PHE A 126 5.34 21.07 7.05
N PHE A 127 5.00 21.83 5.99
CA PHE A 127 4.67 21.24 4.69
C PHE A 127 5.87 20.57 4.02
N LYS A 128 7.07 21.16 4.11
CA LYS A 128 8.31 20.55 3.61
C LYS A 128 8.64 19.26 4.35
N LYS A 129 8.44 19.22 5.67
CA LYS A 129 8.57 18.01 6.49
C LYS A 129 7.56 16.94 6.05
N LYS A 130 6.28 17.30 5.92
CA LYS A 130 5.23 16.38 5.44
C LYS A 130 5.49 15.87 4.02
N LEU A 131 5.96 16.74 3.12
CA LEU A 131 6.37 16.34 1.77
C LEU A 131 7.56 15.39 1.80
N ASN A 132 8.53 15.60 2.68
CA ASN A 132 9.66 14.69 2.84
C ASN A 132 9.21 13.34 3.41
N GLU A 133 8.36 13.31 4.46
CA GLU A 133 7.77 12.08 5.01
C GLU A 133 7.02 11.27 3.92
N LEU A 134 6.23 11.96 3.08
CA LEU A 134 5.53 11.32 1.96
C LEU A 134 6.50 10.77 0.90
N LYS A 135 7.63 11.44 0.67
CA LYS A 135 8.68 10.94 -0.24
C LYS A 135 9.36 9.69 0.32
N THR A 136 9.67 9.65 1.63
CA THR A 136 10.25 8.46 2.26
C THR A 136 9.28 7.28 2.20
N ALA A 137 8.03 7.49 2.60
CA ALA A 137 6.99 6.45 2.53
C ALA A 137 6.80 5.93 1.10
N LYS A 138 6.85 6.83 0.10
CA LYS A 138 6.80 6.42 -1.30
C LYS A 138 8.00 5.55 -1.70
N SER A 139 9.21 5.91 -1.28
CA SER A 139 10.43 5.12 -1.58
C SER A 139 10.40 3.72 -0.93
N GLU A 140 9.84 3.61 0.27
CA GLU A 140 9.62 2.33 0.95
C GLU A 140 8.60 1.46 0.21
N ILE A 141 7.50 2.06 -0.25
CA ILE A 141 6.49 1.38 -1.08
C ILE A 141 7.11 0.88 -2.39
N ASP A 142 7.92 1.69 -3.05
CA ASP A 142 8.55 1.30 -4.32
C ASP A 142 9.60 0.19 -4.13
N SER A 143 10.33 0.21 -3.02
CA SER A 143 11.22 -0.89 -2.61
C SER A 143 10.44 -2.18 -2.35
N ALA A 144 9.33 -2.10 -1.61
CA ALA A 144 8.48 -3.24 -1.32
C ALA A 144 7.84 -3.84 -2.58
N LYS A 145 7.40 -3.00 -3.52
CA LYS A 145 6.89 -3.45 -4.84
C LYS A 145 7.95 -4.24 -5.61
N THR A 146 9.20 -3.78 -5.57
CA THR A 146 10.32 -4.45 -6.24
C THR A 146 10.55 -5.84 -5.64
N LEU A 147 10.55 -5.95 -4.31
CA LEU A 147 10.68 -7.23 -3.61
C LEU A 147 9.54 -8.20 -3.95
N ILE A 148 8.29 -7.70 -4.00
CA ILE A 148 7.12 -8.50 -4.37
C ILE A 148 7.25 -9.07 -5.79
N ASN A 149 7.78 -8.29 -6.73
CA ASN A 149 7.99 -8.76 -8.09
C ASN A 149 9.05 -9.87 -8.14
N SER A 150 10.18 -9.71 -7.44
CA SER A 150 11.20 -10.76 -7.36
C SER A 150 10.65 -12.05 -6.75
N LEU A 151 9.87 -11.97 -5.67
CA LEU A 151 9.24 -13.14 -5.06
C LEU A 151 8.23 -13.82 -6.00
N LYS A 152 7.48 -13.04 -6.80
CA LYS A 152 6.57 -13.61 -7.82
C LYS A 152 7.34 -14.39 -8.89
N ASP A 153 8.49 -13.87 -9.33
CA ASP A 153 9.33 -14.55 -10.32
C ASP A 153 9.91 -15.86 -9.77
N GLU A 154 10.39 -15.85 -8.53
CA GLU A 154 10.87 -17.06 -7.83
C GLU A 154 9.76 -18.10 -7.68
N MET A 155 8.57 -17.69 -7.25
CA MET A 155 7.41 -18.59 -7.13
C MET A 155 7.01 -19.19 -8.49
N SER A 156 7.06 -18.40 -9.57
CA SER A 156 6.81 -18.90 -10.93
C SER A 156 7.86 -19.95 -11.34
N GLY A 157 9.14 -19.68 -11.02
CA GLY A 157 10.23 -20.62 -11.26
C GLY A 157 10.05 -21.93 -10.50
N GLN A 158 9.73 -21.86 -9.21
CA GLN A 158 9.47 -23.06 -8.39
C GLN A 158 8.26 -23.85 -8.89
N ALA A 159 7.17 -23.19 -9.28
CA ALA A 159 5.99 -23.86 -9.83
C ALA A 159 6.30 -24.63 -11.12
N LYS A 160 7.12 -24.05 -12.02
CA LYS A 160 7.59 -24.72 -13.23
C LYS A 160 8.45 -25.95 -12.91
N LEU A 161 9.38 -25.83 -11.96
CA LEU A 161 10.25 -26.93 -11.56
C LEU A 161 9.46 -28.10 -10.95
N VAL A 162 8.49 -27.80 -10.08
CA VAL A 162 7.60 -28.81 -9.49
C VAL A 162 6.81 -29.53 -10.58
N ARG A 163 6.29 -28.81 -11.58
CA ARG A 163 5.59 -29.40 -12.71
C ARG A 163 6.50 -30.34 -13.52
N GLN A 164 7.71 -29.91 -13.87
CA GLN A 164 8.67 -30.73 -14.60
C GLN A 164 9.07 -31.99 -13.83
N LYS A 165 9.31 -31.88 -12.51
CA LYS A 165 9.61 -33.04 -11.67
C LYS A 165 8.46 -34.04 -11.63
N LYS A 166 7.21 -33.54 -11.60
CA LYS A 166 6.02 -34.39 -11.64
C LYS A 166 5.88 -35.11 -12.98
N GLU A 167 6.09 -34.41 -14.08
CA GLU A 167 6.06 -34.99 -15.44
C GLU A 167 7.16 -36.05 -15.61
N ALA A 168 8.38 -35.78 -15.14
CA ALA A 168 9.49 -36.74 -15.18
C ALA A 168 9.21 -38.00 -14.33
N ALA A 169 8.64 -37.84 -13.13
CA ALA A 169 8.28 -38.97 -12.28
C ALA A 169 7.23 -39.89 -12.93
N VAL A 170 6.26 -39.31 -13.64
CA VAL A 170 5.25 -40.08 -14.40
C VAL A 170 5.89 -40.86 -15.54
N LEU A 171 6.78 -40.24 -16.32
CA LEU A 171 7.49 -40.93 -17.41
C LEU A 171 8.35 -42.09 -16.87
N GLN A 172 9.08 -41.85 -15.78
CA GLN A 172 9.89 -42.89 -15.14
C GLN A 172 9.02 -44.04 -14.62
N GLN A 173 7.84 -43.75 -14.09
CA GLN A 173 6.89 -44.78 -13.67
C GLN A 173 6.39 -45.63 -14.85
N GLN A 174 6.06 -45.00 -15.98
CA GLN A 174 5.65 -45.71 -17.21
C GLN A 174 6.76 -46.61 -17.75
N GLU A 175 8.01 -46.14 -17.72
CA GLU A 175 9.17 -46.92 -18.17
C GLU A 175 9.40 -48.13 -17.27
N ASN A 176 9.31 -47.96 -15.95
CA ASN A 176 9.40 -49.07 -14.99
C ASN A 176 8.30 -50.11 -15.20
N GLU A 177 7.05 -49.69 -15.48
CA GLU A 177 5.94 -50.59 -15.78
C GLU A 177 6.17 -51.36 -17.08
N MET A 178 6.67 -50.71 -18.12
CA MET A 178 7.00 -51.34 -19.40
C MET A 178 8.08 -52.42 -19.23
N ILE A 179 9.15 -52.10 -18.48
CA ILE A 179 10.22 -53.06 -18.16
C ILE A 179 9.66 -54.26 -17.41
N LEU A 180 8.78 -54.05 -16.41
CA LEU A 180 8.14 -55.14 -15.68
C LEU A 180 7.28 -56.01 -16.59
N GLN A 181 6.53 -55.41 -17.51
CA GLN A 181 5.68 -56.14 -18.45
C GLN A 181 6.51 -56.98 -19.43
N GLN A 182 7.62 -56.43 -19.93
CA GLN A 182 8.55 -57.17 -20.78
C GLN A 182 9.17 -58.37 -20.05
N ARG A 183 9.55 -58.21 -18.77
CA ARG A 183 10.03 -59.33 -17.93
C ARG A 183 8.98 -60.43 -17.77
N ARG A 184 7.71 -60.07 -17.53
CA ARG A 184 6.60 -61.05 -17.44
C ARG A 184 6.43 -61.82 -18.74
N ASN A 185 6.47 -61.12 -19.88
CA ASN A 185 6.35 -61.76 -21.19
C ASN A 185 7.49 -62.75 -21.46
N ASN A 186 8.72 -62.38 -21.12
CA ASN A 186 9.89 -63.28 -21.26
C ASN A 186 9.74 -64.55 -20.40
N LEU A 187 9.27 -64.41 -19.15
CA LEU A 187 9.00 -65.56 -18.28
C LEU A 187 7.91 -66.48 -18.85
N LEU A 188 6.82 -65.92 -19.37
CA LEU A 188 5.76 -66.68 -20.02
C LEU A 188 6.27 -67.45 -21.25
N LEU A 189 7.06 -66.79 -22.10
CA LEU A 189 7.71 -67.42 -23.25
C LEU A 189 8.62 -68.59 -22.83
N GLN A 190 9.36 -68.43 -21.73
CA GLN A 190 10.21 -69.50 -21.21
C GLN A 190 9.38 -70.68 -20.66
N CYS A 191 8.27 -70.42 -19.98
CA CYS A 191 7.33 -71.47 -19.56
C CYS A 191 6.72 -72.23 -20.75
N MET A 192 6.36 -71.52 -21.83
CA MET A 192 5.83 -72.15 -23.05
C MET A 192 6.89 -73.02 -23.75
N LYS A 193 8.15 -72.57 -23.81
CA LYS A 193 9.24 -73.39 -24.35
C LYS A 193 9.48 -74.65 -23.52
N ASN A 194 9.58 -74.52 -22.20
CA ASN A 194 9.79 -75.66 -21.31
C ASN A 194 8.65 -76.69 -21.38
N SER A 195 7.41 -76.24 -21.62
CA SER A 195 6.26 -77.15 -21.80
C SER A 195 6.25 -77.79 -23.19
N SER A 196 6.63 -77.07 -24.25
CA SER A 196 6.87 -77.62 -25.59
C SER A 196 7.94 -78.71 -25.57
N ASP A 197 9.10 -78.44 -24.96
CA ASP A 197 10.21 -79.38 -24.87
C ASP A 197 9.83 -80.65 -24.09
N SER A 198 8.97 -80.49 -23.05
CA SER A 198 8.42 -81.62 -22.29
C SER A 198 7.42 -82.45 -23.09
N ILE A 199 6.59 -81.80 -23.92
CA ILE A 199 5.67 -82.48 -24.84
C ILE A 199 6.44 -83.22 -25.93
N ASP A 200 7.48 -82.62 -26.52
CA ASP A 200 8.34 -83.25 -27.52
C ASP A 200 9.10 -84.44 -26.93
N PHE A 201 9.56 -84.34 -25.68
CA PHE A 201 10.15 -85.46 -24.94
C PHE A 201 9.13 -86.61 -24.73
N MET A 202 7.90 -86.31 -24.32
CA MET A 202 6.84 -87.31 -24.17
C MET A 202 6.40 -87.92 -25.51
N GLY A 203 6.41 -87.13 -26.59
CA GLY A 203 6.16 -87.59 -27.96
C GLY A 203 7.21 -88.57 -28.48
N GLN A 204 8.49 -88.35 -28.15
CA GLN A 204 9.56 -89.30 -28.47
C GLN A 204 9.40 -90.63 -27.71
N ILE A 205 8.93 -90.60 -26.47
CA ILE A 205 8.61 -91.81 -25.70
C ILE A 205 7.44 -92.58 -26.33
N GLY A 206 6.43 -91.88 -26.86
CA GLY A 206 5.26 -92.48 -27.52
C GLY A 206 5.55 -93.16 -28.86
N THR A 207 6.66 -92.82 -29.53
CA THR A 207 7.12 -93.51 -30.76
C THR A 207 8.10 -94.66 -30.50
N SER A 208 8.48 -94.89 -29.23
CA SER A 208 9.28 -96.07 -28.85
C SER A 208 8.40 -97.32 -28.95
N SER A 209 8.74 -98.18 -29.89
CA SER A 209 8.01 -99.36 -30.36
C SER A 209 7.91 -100.52 -29.34
N ASN A 210 7.47 -100.27 -28.11
CA ASN A 210 7.45 -101.30 -27.05
C ASN A 210 6.23 -101.32 -26.11
N TYR A 211 5.09 -100.75 -26.50
CA TYR A 211 3.84 -101.01 -25.76
C TYR A 211 3.21 -102.34 -26.17
N LYS A 212 3.48 -103.39 -25.39
CA LYS A 212 2.70 -104.64 -25.38
C LYS A 212 1.29 -104.36 -24.83
N ILE A 213 0.31 -104.62 -25.68
CA ILE A 213 -1.12 -104.67 -25.36
C ILE A 213 -1.35 -105.82 -24.37
N TYR A 214 -1.84 -105.54 -23.16
CA TYR A 214 -2.52 -106.54 -22.33
C TYR A 214 -4.02 -106.31 -22.44
N ARG A 215 -4.69 -107.24 -23.14
CA ARG A 215 -6.13 -107.48 -23.03
C ARG A 215 -6.36 -108.38 -21.82
N TYR A 216 -7.21 -107.94 -20.89
CA TYR A 216 -8.29 -108.72 -20.27
C TYR A 216 -9.35 -107.74 -19.77
#